data_AF-A0A7C7WNH2-F1
#
_entry.id   AF-A0A7C7WNH2-F1
#
_cell.length_a   1.000
_cell.length_b   1.000
_cell.length_c   1.000
_cell.angle_alpha   90.00
_cell.angle_beta   90.00
_cell.angle_gamma   90.00
#
_symmetry.space_group_name_H-M   'P 1'
#
loop_
_entity.id
_entity.type
_entity.pdbx_description
1 polymer ?
#
loop_
_entity_poly.entity_id
_entity_poly.type
_entity_poly.pdbx_seq_one_letter_code
_entity_poly.pdbx_strand_id
1 'polypeptide(L)'
;MNIKVILLGLTIFTFATFGFAENVIAQVTQKQLMDYQKDADLARLEHILYWTDLIEEYQQKTGSFPFQNSLTSSKPGFVRIVTKAQQEYFDPQSDKYISKIDNNARGSFQQFSIVDFVAELEKGLGREIEEKYDIQNVPSKTTIGYNYFVTEDGYLVWVPCITCGVTPVSTLLLDGYTPTVNIASEGMVGSVTKAYTRDDMIAHPIFKDWMARGYIKEGYVRHVEQQNARDSKASP
;
A
#
# COMPACT_ATOMS: atom_id res chain seq x y z
N MET A 1 -36.80 40.31 60.52
CA MET A 1 -35.95 40.46 59.34
C MET A 1 -34.99 39.27 59.32
N ASN A 2 -35.32 38.24 58.53
CA ASN A 2 -34.64 36.95 58.50
C ASN A 2 -34.69 36.43 57.06
N ILE A 3 -33.55 35.99 56.53
CA ILE A 3 -33.32 34.69 55.85
C ILE A 3 -31.91 34.74 55.21
N LYS A 4 -31.02 33.90 55.75
CA LYS A 4 -29.82 33.36 55.09
C LYS A 4 -30.23 32.20 54.15
N VAL A 5 -29.34 31.86 53.21
CA VAL A 5 -29.31 30.67 52.29
C VAL A 5 -30.09 30.94 51.00
N ILE A 6 -29.52 30.90 49.77
CA ILE A 6 -28.96 29.78 48.98
C ILE A 6 -27.94 30.40 47.98
N LEU A 7 -26.63 30.16 48.06
CA LEU A 7 -25.85 29.00 47.61
C LEU A 7 -25.83 28.78 46.08
N LEU A 8 -24.62 28.82 45.52
CA LEU A 8 -24.12 28.06 44.35
C LEU A 8 -25.03 27.91 43.13
N GLY A 9 -24.64 28.52 42.00
CA GLY A 9 -25.21 28.13 40.71
C GLY A 9 -24.70 28.91 39.51
N LEU A 10 -23.41 29.26 39.44
CA LEU A 10 -22.88 29.95 38.25
C LEU A 10 -21.39 29.68 37.99
N THR A 11 -20.94 28.46 38.26
CA THR A 11 -19.57 28.01 37.94
C THR A 11 -19.49 26.52 37.57
N ILE A 12 -20.53 25.98 36.91
CA ILE A 12 -20.43 24.67 36.25
C ILE A 12 -21.25 24.70 34.96
N PHE A 13 -20.86 25.48 33.95
CA PHE A 13 -21.38 25.29 32.58
C PHE A 13 -20.45 25.80 31.48
N THR A 14 -19.13 25.75 31.70
CA THR A 14 -18.14 26.09 30.65
C THR A 14 -17.01 25.07 30.52
N PHE A 15 -16.97 24.00 31.31
CA PHE A 15 -15.98 22.93 31.14
C PHE A 15 -16.54 21.67 30.46
N ALA A 16 -17.86 21.48 30.42
CA ALA A 16 -18.46 20.33 29.75
C ALA A 16 -18.56 20.52 28.22
N THR A 17 -18.78 21.73 27.71
CA THR A 17 -18.95 21.92 26.25
C THR A 17 -17.64 21.77 25.46
N PHE A 18 -16.50 22.15 26.02
CA PHE A 18 -15.19 22.01 25.37
C PHE A 18 -14.72 20.54 25.31
N GLY A 19 -14.85 19.78 26.40
CA GLY A 19 -14.47 18.37 26.40
C GLY A 19 -15.35 17.48 25.51
N PHE A 20 -16.63 17.82 25.35
CA PHE A 20 -17.51 17.10 24.41
C PHE A 20 -17.19 17.44 22.94
N ALA A 21 -16.89 18.70 22.61
CA ALA A 21 -16.54 19.10 21.25
C ALA A 21 -15.22 18.49 20.77
N GLU A 22 -14.17 18.48 21.61
CA GLU A 22 -12.88 17.86 21.28
C GLU A 22 -13.01 16.34 21.05
N ASN A 23 -13.77 15.66 21.91
CA ASN A 23 -14.02 14.23 21.77
C ASN A 23 -14.82 13.89 20.50
N VAL A 24 -15.82 14.70 20.14
CA VAL A 24 -16.60 14.51 18.90
C VAL A 24 -15.72 14.78 17.67
N ILE A 25 -14.90 15.83 17.68
CA ILE A 25 -13.97 16.13 16.57
C ILE A 25 -12.94 15.01 16.41
N ALA A 26 -12.36 14.51 17.49
CA ALA A 26 -11.41 13.40 17.47
C ALA A 26 -12.05 12.10 16.94
N GLN A 27 -13.31 11.82 17.31
CA GLN A 27 -14.03 10.66 16.78
C GLN A 27 -14.36 10.81 15.29
N VAL A 28 -14.74 12.00 14.83
CA VAL A 28 -15.02 12.28 13.42
C VAL A 28 -13.76 12.14 12.58
N THR A 29 -12.61 12.66 13.04
CA THR A 29 -11.33 12.54 12.32
C THR A 29 -10.83 11.10 12.29
N GLN A 30 -10.98 10.35 13.39
CA GLN A 30 -10.64 8.92 13.42
C GLN A 30 -11.51 8.10 12.47
N LYS A 31 -12.83 8.35 12.44
CA LYS A 31 -13.74 7.69 11.51
C LYS A 31 -13.37 8.00 10.06
N GLN A 32 -13.12 9.27 9.73
CA GLN A 32 -12.73 9.69 8.38
C GLN A 32 -11.41 9.05 7.94
N LEU A 33 -10.43 8.95 8.85
CA LEU A 33 -9.18 8.25 8.59
C LEU A 33 -9.41 6.76 8.33
N MET A 34 -10.24 6.10 9.14
CA MET A 34 -10.55 4.68 8.95
C MET A 34 -11.32 4.42 7.66
N ASP A 35 -12.27 5.29 7.29
CA ASP A 35 -13.00 5.19 6.04
C ASP A 35 -12.04 5.36 4.85
N TYR A 36 -11.13 6.33 4.93
CA TYR A 36 -10.07 6.49 3.94
C TYR A 36 -9.16 5.25 3.84
N GLN A 37 -8.76 4.65 4.97
CA GLN A 37 -7.91 3.46 4.96
C GLN A 37 -8.63 2.23 4.38
N LYS A 38 -9.94 2.10 4.58
CA LYS A 38 -10.73 1.03 3.94
C LYS A 38 -10.76 1.19 2.42
N ASP A 39 -10.93 2.42 1.94
CA ASP A 39 -10.88 2.71 0.49
C ASP A 39 -9.47 2.48 -0.05
N ALA A 40 -8.43 2.93 0.66
CA ALA A 40 -7.05 2.71 0.27
C ALA A 40 -6.74 1.22 0.20
N ASP A 41 -7.08 0.44 1.23
CA ASP A 41 -6.88 -1.01 1.22
C ASP A 41 -7.59 -1.69 0.06
N LEU A 42 -8.85 -1.33 -0.24
CA LEU A 42 -9.55 -1.90 -1.40
C LEU A 42 -8.81 -1.58 -2.71
N ALA A 43 -8.34 -0.34 -2.88
CA ALA A 43 -7.52 0.03 -4.04
C ALA A 43 -6.22 -0.77 -4.10
N ARG A 44 -5.52 -0.96 -2.97
CA ARG A 44 -4.30 -1.79 -2.90
C ARG A 44 -4.56 -3.24 -3.32
N LEU A 45 -5.71 -3.81 -2.94
CA LEU A 45 -6.12 -5.16 -3.34
C LEU A 45 -6.47 -5.24 -4.84
N GLU A 46 -7.12 -4.23 -5.42
CA GLU A 46 -7.31 -4.15 -6.87
C GLU A 46 -5.97 -4.02 -7.60
N HIS A 47 -5.06 -3.19 -7.07
CA HIS A 47 -3.78 -2.90 -7.68
C HIS A 47 -2.81 -4.08 -7.63
N ILE A 48 -2.80 -4.89 -6.57
CA ILE A 48 -1.97 -6.10 -6.55
C ILE A 48 -2.42 -7.08 -7.62
N LEU A 49 -3.73 -7.21 -7.89
CA LEU A 49 -4.23 -8.04 -8.99
C LEU A 49 -3.83 -7.47 -10.35
N TYR A 50 -3.87 -6.15 -10.51
CA TYR A 50 -3.44 -5.45 -11.73
C TYR A 50 -1.95 -5.69 -12.03
N TRP A 51 -1.08 -5.41 -11.05
CA TRP A 51 0.36 -5.54 -11.25
C TRP A 51 0.77 -6.99 -11.50
N THR A 52 0.19 -7.94 -10.76
CA THR A 52 0.49 -9.37 -10.94
C THR A 52 0.01 -9.90 -12.29
N ASP A 53 -1.14 -9.43 -12.78
CA ASP A 53 -1.63 -9.75 -14.13
C ASP A 53 -0.64 -9.28 -15.21
N LEU A 54 -0.12 -8.06 -15.10
CA LEU A 54 0.88 -7.55 -16.04
C LEU A 54 2.20 -8.33 -15.98
N ILE A 55 2.65 -8.68 -14.77
CA ILE A 55 3.89 -9.45 -14.56
C ILE A 55 3.76 -10.85 -15.15
N GLU A 56 2.62 -11.51 -14.97
CA GLU A 56 2.35 -12.84 -15.50
C GLU A 56 2.15 -12.82 -17.03
N GLU A 57 1.45 -11.82 -17.57
CA GLU A 57 1.35 -11.62 -19.03
C GLU A 57 2.74 -11.37 -19.65
N TYR A 58 3.58 -10.58 -18.98
CA TYR A 58 4.96 -10.34 -19.40
C TYR A 58 5.76 -11.64 -19.42
N GLN A 59 5.64 -12.47 -18.37
CA GLN A 59 6.36 -13.74 -18.30
C GLN A 59 5.91 -14.72 -19.40
N GLN A 60 4.62 -14.78 -19.69
CA GLN A 60 4.09 -15.61 -20.77
C GLN A 60 4.63 -15.20 -22.14
N LYS A 61 4.83 -13.89 -22.37
CA LYS A 61 5.33 -13.34 -23.65
C LYS A 61 6.85 -13.44 -23.81
N THR A 62 7.60 -13.23 -22.72
CA THR A 62 9.06 -13.07 -22.77
C THR A 62 9.83 -14.30 -22.27
N GLY A 63 9.16 -15.20 -21.55
CA GLY A 63 9.76 -16.39 -20.94
C GLY A 63 10.46 -16.13 -19.60
N SER A 64 10.44 -14.90 -19.07
CA SER A 64 11.04 -14.53 -17.78
C SER A 64 10.22 -13.46 -17.08
N PHE A 65 10.35 -13.31 -15.76
CA PHE A 65 9.76 -12.18 -15.04
C PHE A 65 10.56 -10.89 -15.28
N PRO A 66 9.94 -9.69 -15.16
CA PRO A 66 10.65 -8.43 -15.33
C PRO A 66 11.92 -8.37 -14.46
N PHE A 67 13.05 -8.05 -15.09
CA PHE A 67 14.41 -8.02 -14.52
C PHE A 67 15.01 -9.34 -14.03
N GLN A 68 14.34 -10.49 -14.19
CA GLN A 68 14.88 -11.78 -13.76
C GLN A 68 16.24 -12.09 -14.42
N ASN A 69 16.37 -11.85 -15.72
CA ASN A 69 17.61 -12.04 -16.47
C ASN A 69 18.64 -10.91 -16.26
N SER A 70 18.28 -9.86 -15.51
CA SER A 70 19.15 -8.72 -15.18
C SER A 70 19.69 -8.78 -13.75
N LEU A 71 19.41 -9.87 -13.03
CA LEU A 71 20.01 -10.12 -11.72
C LEU A 71 21.51 -10.37 -11.88
N THR A 72 22.31 -9.57 -11.20
CA THR A 72 23.80 -9.61 -11.28
C THR A 72 24.45 -10.03 -9.97
N SER A 73 23.64 -10.17 -8.92
CA SER A 73 24.07 -10.59 -7.60
C SER A 73 23.19 -11.72 -7.12
N SER A 74 23.63 -12.44 -6.09
CA SER A 74 22.78 -13.40 -5.38
C SER A 74 21.63 -12.74 -4.60
N LYS A 75 21.50 -11.40 -4.63
CA LYS A 75 20.40 -10.68 -3.99
C LYS A 75 19.17 -10.69 -4.91
N PRO A 76 17.96 -10.84 -4.35
CA PRO A 76 16.74 -10.61 -5.12
C PRO A 76 16.72 -9.20 -5.72
N GLY A 77 16.16 -9.09 -6.92
CA GLY A 77 15.78 -7.82 -7.50
C GLY A 77 14.62 -7.21 -6.73
N PHE A 78 14.57 -5.88 -6.66
CA PHE A 78 13.54 -5.15 -5.93
C PHE A 78 13.12 -3.89 -6.69
N VAL A 79 11.81 -3.74 -6.87
CA VAL A 79 11.20 -2.49 -7.34
C VAL A 79 10.25 -2.00 -6.26
N ARG A 80 10.40 -0.72 -5.91
CA ARG A 80 9.42 0.00 -5.14
C ARG A 80 8.45 0.69 -6.10
N ILE A 81 7.18 0.31 -6.06
CA ILE A 81 6.12 0.87 -6.90
C ILE A 81 5.48 2.01 -6.12
N VAL A 82 6.00 3.21 -6.32
CA VAL A 82 5.61 4.46 -5.67
C VAL A 82 5.63 5.60 -6.69
N THR A 83 4.82 6.63 -6.46
CA THR A 83 4.93 7.87 -7.22
C THR A 83 6.23 8.60 -6.89
N LYS A 84 6.63 9.57 -7.71
CA LYS A 84 7.74 10.49 -7.45
C LYS A 84 7.61 11.21 -6.11
N ALA A 85 6.41 11.68 -5.78
CA ALA A 85 6.15 12.33 -4.50
C ALA A 85 6.33 11.37 -3.32
N GLN A 86 5.91 10.12 -3.48
CA GLN A 86 6.09 9.08 -2.46
C GLN A 86 7.54 8.61 -2.34
N GLN A 87 8.32 8.66 -3.43
CA GLN A 87 9.73 8.28 -3.46
C GLN A 87 10.59 9.12 -2.49
N GLU A 88 10.20 10.37 -2.21
CA GLU A 88 10.86 11.24 -1.23
C GLU A 88 10.94 10.60 0.17
N TYR A 89 9.97 9.77 0.57
CA TYR A 89 9.99 9.09 1.88
C TYR A 89 11.02 7.95 1.95
N PHE A 90 11.61 7.57 0.82
CA PHE A 90 12.57 6.47 0.71
C PHE A 90 13.94 6.91 0.16
N ASP A 91 14.16 8.21 -0.04
CA ASP A 91 15.45 8.75 -0.47
C ASP A 91 16.22 9.26 0.75
N PRO A 92 17.37 8.66 1.13
CA PRO A 92 18.19 9.13 2.25
C PRO A 92 18.66 10.58 2.15
N GLN A 93 18.59 11.22 0.97
CA GLN A 93 18.91 12.63 0.76
C GLN A 93 17.71 13.58 0.95
N SER A 94 16.49 13.04 1.04
CA SER A 94 15.28 13.84 1.28
C SER A 94 15.11 14.18 2.76
N ASP A 95 14.58 15.38 3.03
CA ASP A 95 14.14 15.79 4.37
C ASP A 95 12.92 14.98 4.88
N LYS A 96 12.22 14.30 3.97
CA LYS A 96 11.09 13.41 4.27
C LYS A 96 11.50 11.95 4.50
N TYR A 97 12.79 11.61 4.42
CA TYR A 97 13.22 10.22 4.53
C TYR A 97 12.78 9.54 5.84
N ILE A 98 12.19 8.35 5.72
CA ILE A 98 11.78 7.53 6.87
C ILE A 98 12.43 6.13 6.76
N SER A 99 13.59 5.96 7.38
CA SER A 99 14.34 4.69 7.35
C SER A 99 13.56 3.47 7.88
N LYS A 100 12.56 3.69 8.75
CA LYS A 100 11.73 2.61 9.33
C LYS A 100 10.79 1.95 8.32
N ILE A 101 10.44 2.63 7.23
CA ILE A 101 9.57 2.09 6.18
C ILE A 101 10.34 1.73 4.91
N ASP A 102 11.63 2.10 4.84
CA ASP A 102 12.52 1.74 3.75
C ASP A 102 13.06 0.32 3.92
N ASN A 103 12.35 -0.61 3.30
CA ASN A 103 12.68 -2.04 3.27
C ASN A 103 14.03 -2.36 2.62
N ASN A 104 14.66 -1.41 1.92
CA ASN A 104 15.98 -1.58 1.30
C ASN A 104 17.03 -0.60 1.85
N ALA A 105 16.81 0.00 3.02
CA ALA A 105 17.74 0.98 3.61
C ALA A 105 19.19 0.46 3.80
N ARG A 106 19.36 -0.87 3.89
CA ARG A 106 20.67 -1.54 4.03
C ARG A 106 21.22 -2.11 2.72
N GLY A 107 20.56 -1.89 1.60
CA GLY A 107 20.95 -2.45 0.30
C GLY A 107 20.88 -3.97 0.26
N SER A 108 19.88 -4.57 0.92
CA SER A 108 19.65 -6.01 0.93
C SER A 108 19.21 -6.57 -0.42
N PHE A 109 18.69 -5.71 -1.30
CA PHE A 109 18.18 -6.07 -2.62
C PHE A 109 18.90 -5.32 -3.75
N GLN A 110 18.95 -5.92 -4.94
CA GLN A 110 19.35 -5.22 -6.18
C GLN A 110 18.18 -4.33 -6.62
N GLN A 111 18.29 -3.02 -6.41
CA GLN A 111 17.18 -2.10 -6.65
C GLN A 111 17.10 -1.65 -8.11
N PHE A 112 15.89 -1.71 -8.66
CA PHE A 112 15.53 -1.13 -9.95
C PHE A 112 14.55 0.02 -9.74
N SER A 113 14.55 1.01 -10.63
CA SER A 113 13.63 2.13 -10.54
C SER A 113 12.24 1.75 -11.04
N ILE A 114 11.21 2.47 -10.58
CA ILE A 114 9.85 2.32 -11.11
C ILE A 114 9.77 2.73 -12.59
N VAL A 115 10.57 3.71 -13.01
CA VAL A 115 10.66 4.15 -14.42
C VAL A 115 11.13 2.99 -15.31
N ASP A 116 12.21 2.32 -14.89
CA ASP A 116 12.72 1.16 -15.62
C ASP A 116 11.72 0.00 -15.59
N PHE A 117 11.05 -0.22 -14.46
CA PHE A 117 10.08 -1.30 -14.33
C PHE A 117 8.89 -1.15 -15.29
N VAL A 118 8.33 0.07 -15.36
CA VAL A 118 7.26 0.39 -16.31
C VAL A 118 7.77 0.24 -17.74
N ALA A 119 8.94 0.78 -18.08
CA ALA A 119 9.52 0.64 -19.41
C ALA A 119 9.77 -0.83 -19.80
N GLU A 120 10.24 -1.65 -18.87
CA GLU A 120 10.47 -3.08 -19.09
C GLU A 120 9.15 -3.81 -19.34
N LEU A 121 8.12 -3.56 -18.52
CA LEU A 121 6.78 -4.13 -18.74
C LEU A 121 6.23 -3.73 -20.09
N GLU A 122 6.23 -2.44 -20.44
CA GLU A 122 5.68 -1.96 -21.72
C GLU A 122 6.40 -2.54 -22.93
N LYS A 123 7.73 -2.67 -22.84
CA LYS A 123 8.55 -3.30 -23.87
C LYS A 123 8.20 -4.77 -24.05
N GLY A 124 8.10 -5.55 -22.98
CA GLY A 124 7.76 -6.97 -23.06
C GLY A 124 6.30 -7.23 -23.44
N LEU A 125 5.39 -6.36 -23.03
CA LEU A 125 3.96 -6.47 -23.33
C LEU A 125 3.61 -5.94 -24.73
N GLY A 126 4.43 -5.04 -25.28
CA GLY A 126 4.21 -4.39 -26.58
C GLY A 126 3.10 -3.34 -26.55
N ARG A 127 2.81 -2.76 -25.38
CA ARG A 127 1.74 -1.77 -25.18
C ARG A 127 2.07 -0.82 -24.04
N GLU A 128 1.50 0.38 -24.09
CA GLU A 128 1.49 1.25 -22.92
C GLU A 128 0.62 0.66 -21.79
N ILE A 129 1.02 0.92 -20.55
CA ILE A 129 0.25 0.59 -19.35
C ILE A 129 -0.15 1.86 -18.57
N GLU A 130 -1.23 1.76 -17.81
CA GLU A 130 -1.64 2.77 -16.83
C GLU A 130 -1.09 2.37 -15.46
N GLU A 131 -0.28 3.23 -14.87
CA GLU A 131 0.36 2.95 -13.59
C GLU A 131 -0.66 3.02 -12.44
N LYS A 132 -0.58 2.07 -11.50
CA LYS A 132 -1.39 2.04 -10.29
C LYS A 132 -0.54 2.20 -9.04
N TYR A 133 -0.78 3.24 -8.27
CA TYR A 133 -0.02 3.57 -7.06
C TYR A 133 -0.91 3.56 -5.82
N ASP A 134 -0.29 3.58 -4.64
CA ASP A 134 -1.03 3.72 -3.39
C ASP A 134 -1.66 5.11 -3.35
N ILE A 135 -2.96 5.19 -3.11
CA ILE A 135 -3.67 6.48 -3.00
C ILE A 135 -3.25 7.26 -1.74
N GLN A 136 -2.52 6.62 -0.83
CA GLN A 136 -1.90 7.24 0.34
C GLN A 136 -0.59 7.95 -0.01
N ASN A 137 -0.68 9.27 -0.12
CA ASN A 137 0.46 10.12 -0.48
C ASN A 137 1.49 10.30 0.66
N VAL A 138 1.05 10.19 1.93
CA VAL A 138 1.91 10.40 3.10
C VAL A 138 1.86 9.16 4.00
N PRO A 139 3.00 8.64 4.47
CA PRO A 139 3.02 7.54 5.44
C PRO A 139 2.26 7.93 6.71
N SER A 140 1.34 7.07 7.15
CA SER A 140 0.70 7.23 8.45
C SER A 140 1.61 6.66 9.54
N LYS A 141 1.61 5.34 9.73
CA LYS A 141 2.52 4.57 10.60
C LYS A 141 3.08 3.32 9.93
N THR A 142 2.74 3.12 8.67
CA THR A 142 2.99 1.92 7.88
C THR A 142 3.69 2.33 6.60
N THR A 143 4.33 1.37 5.95
CA THR A 143 4.88 1.60 4.59
C THR A 143 3.79 2.03 3.61
N ILE A 144 4.18 2.80 2.60
CA ILE A 144 3.32 3.23 1.49
C ILE A 144 3.85 2.64 0.18
N GLY A 145 2.96 2.45 -0.78
CA GLY A 145 3.31 1.88 -2.07
C GLY A 145 3.40 0.35 -2.05
N TYR A 146 3.84 -0.21 -3.18
CA TYR A 146 3.91 -1.65 -3.40
C TYR A 146 5.34 -2.10 -3.61
N ASN A 147 5.58 -3.39 -3.39
CA ASN A 147 6.91 -3.95 -3.43
C ASN A 147 6.89 -5.17 -4.32
N TYR A 148 7.66 -5.12 -5.40
CA TYR A 148 7.90 -6.23 -6.31
C TYR A 148 9.31 -6.76 -6.06
N PHE A 149 9.44 -8.08 -5.92
CA PHE A 149 10.69 -8.79 -5.80
C PHE A 149 10.78 -9.84 -6.88
N VAL A 150 11.98 -10.04 -7.41
CA VAL A 150 12.26 -11.08 -8.40
C VAL A 150 13.53 -11.84 -8.05
N THR A 151 13.49 -13.13 -8.27
CA THR A 151 14.58 -14.08 -8.05
C THR A 151 14.70 -14.99 -9.28
N GLU A 152 15.69 -15.88 -9.28
CA GLU A 152 15.81 -16.92 -10.31
C GLU A 152 14.57 -17.85 -10.32
N ASP A 153 13.95 -18.09 -9.16
CA ASP A 153 12.84 -19.02 -9.00
C ASP A 153 11.46 -18.40 -9.27
N GLY A 154 11.37 -17.07 -9.24
CA GLY A 154 10.12 -16.36 -9.51
C GLY A 154 9.99 -15.00 -8.85
N TYR A 155 8.75 -14.54 -8.67
CA TYR A 155 8.43 -13.21 -8.15
C TYR A 155 7.56 -13.24 -6.88
N LEU A 156 7.59 -12.13 -6.16
CA LEU A 156 6.65 -11.77 -5.09
C LEU A 156 6.22 -10.31 -5.28
N VAL A 157 4.91 -10.05 -5.26
CA VAL A 157 4.36 -8.71 -5.04
C VAL A 157 3.67 -8.70 -3.68
N TRP A 158 3.90 -7.66 -2.89
CA TRP A 158 3.05 -7.40 -1.74
C TRP A 158 2.65 -5.95 -1.59
N VAL A 159 1.49 -5.78 -0.96
CA VAL A 159 0.86 -4.49 -0.66
C VAL A 159 0.47 -4.45 0.82
N PRO A 160 0.52 -3.29 1.48
CA PRO A 160 -0.04 -3.15 2.82
C PRO A 160 -1.57 -3.29 2.77
N CYS A 161 -2.17 -3.82 3.83
CA CYS A 161 -3.61 -3.78 4.06
C CYS A 161 -3.90 -3.48 5.54
N ILE A 162 -4.03 -2.19 5.85
CA ILE A 162 -4.00 -1.66 7.22
C ILE A 162 -5.21 -2.13 8.03
N THR A 163 -6.35 -2.29 7.38
CA THR A 163 -7.64 -2.67 7.99
C THR A 163 -7.98 -4.15 7.80
N CYS A 164 -7.15 -4.93 7.09
CA CYS A 164 -7.38 -6.36 6.87
C CYS A 164 -7.14 -7.22 8.11
N GLY A 165 -6.20 -6.82 8.98
CA GLY A 165 -5.70 -7.67 10.06
C GLY A 165 -4.92 -8.89 9.56
N VAL A 166 -4.38 -9.68 10.49
CA VAL A 166 -3.66 -10.93 10.16
C VAL A 166 -4.67 -12.05 9.96
N THR A 167 -4.69 -12.64 8.77
CA THR A 167 -5.65 -13.69 8.36
C THR A 167 -4.93 -14.82 7.62
N PRO A 168 -5.60 -15.90 7.15
CA PRO A 168 -4.97 -16.87 6.25
C PRO A 168 -4.37 -16.31 4.95
N VAL A 169 -4.80 -15.13 4.49
CA VAL A 169 -4.31 -14.45 3.25
C VAL A 169 -3.53 -13.17 3.53
N SER A 170 -3.33 -12.83 4.80
CA SER A 170 -2.55 -11.66 5.19
C SER A 170 -1.63 -11.97 6.36
N THR A 171 -0.40 -11.47 6.29
CA THR A 171 0.63 -11.67 7.32
C THR A 171 1.31 -10.36 7.67
N LEU A 172 2.10 -10.34 8.74
CA LEU A 172 2.98 -9.21 9.03
C LEU A 172 4.32 -9.49 8.34
N LEU A 173 4.66 -8.70 7.31
CA LEU A 173 5.98 -8.73 6.68
C LEU A 173 6.78 -7.48 7.08
N LEU A 174 8.11 -7.60 7.06
CA LEU A 174 9.13 -6.54 7.17
C LEU A 174 9.06 -5.68 8.44
N ASP A 175 8.05 -4.82 8.58
CA ASP A 175 7.90 -3.98 9.77
C ASP A 175 7.41 -4.80 10.97
N GLY A 176 6.76 -5.95 10.73
CA GLY A 176 6.19 -6.80 11.79
C GLY A 176 4.96 -6.19 12.46
N TYR A 177 4.37 -5.14 11.87
CA TYR A 177 3.22 -4.40 12.41
C TYR A 177 2.06 -4.27 11.42
N THR A 178 2.35 -4.05 10.14
CA THR A 178 1.34 -3.82 9.11
C THR A 178 0.97 -5.14 8.43
N PRO A 179 -0.32 -5.54 8.42
CA PRO A 179 -0.74 -6.66 7.61
C PRO A 179 -0.47 -6.39 6.13
N THR A 180 0.05 -7.38 5.43
CA THR A 180 0.32 -7.34 3.99
C THR A 180 -0.45 -8.44 3.29
N VAL A 181 -0.81 -8.21 2.04
CA VAL A 181 -1.32 -9.23 1.13
C VAL A 181 -0.26 -9.49 0.09
N ASN A 182 0.02 -10.77 -0.14
CA ASN A 182 1.19 -11.23 -0.88
C ASN A 182 0.74 -12.16 -2.01
N ILE A 183 1.08 -11.83 -3.25
CA ILE A 183 0.91 -12.71 -4.42
C ILE A 183 2.30 -13.07 -4.94
N ALA A 184 2.50 -14.34 -5.23
CA ALA A 184 3.77 -14.87 -5.72
C ALA A 184 3.54 -15.78 -6.92
N SER A 185 4.54 -15.90 -7.79
CA SER A 185 4.56 -16.97 -8.80
C SER A 185 4.60 -18.35 -8.16
N GLU A 186 4.21 -19.39 -8.90
CA GLU A 186 4.24 -20.79 -8.43
C GLU A 186 5.57 -21.18 -7.77
N GLY A 187 6.71 -20.84 -8.37
CA GLY A 187 8.05 -21.15 -7.83
C GLY A 187 8.40 -20.46 -6.51
N MET A 188 7.62 -19.46 -6.09
CA MET A 188 7.83 -18.67 -4.87
C MET A 188 6.76 -18.92 -3.79
N VAL A 189 5.72 -19.69 -4.10
CA VAL A 189 4.72 -20.10 -3.11
C VAL A 189 5.39 -20.99 -2.06
N GLY A 190 5.13 -20.72 -0.78
CA GLY A 190 5.76 -21.41 0.35
C GLY A 190 7.11 -20.82 0.78
N SER A 191 7.81 -20.10 -0.09
CA SER A 191 9.03 -19.34 0.27
C SER A 191 8.72 -18.10 1.10
N VAL A 192 7.49 -17.58 0.99
CA VAL A 192 6.99 -16.45 1.77
C VAL A 192 5.70 -16.83 2.48
N THR A 193 5.65 -16.57 3.78
CA THR A 193 4.49 -16.87 4.63
C THR A 193 3.21 -16.27 4.06
N LYS A 194 2.20 -17.12 3.83
CA LYS A 194 0.87 -16.74 3.33
C LYS A 194 0.91 -15.96 2.00
N ALA A 195 1.93 -16.21 1.18
CA ALA A 195 1.88 -15.88 -0.24
C ALA A 195 1.11 -16.97 -0.99
N TYR A 196 0.25 -16.55 -1.89
CA TYR A 196 -0.52 -17.43 -2.78
C TYR A 196 -0.21 -17.09 -4.23
N THR A 197 -0.50 -18.01 -5.14
CA THR A 197 -0.62 -17.65 -6.55
C THR A 197 -1.74 -16.62 -6.73
N ARG A 198 -1.72 -15.91 -7.86
CA ARG A 198 -2.78 -14.95 -8.19
C ARG A 198 -4.16 -15.62 -8.22
N ASP A 199 -4.27 -16.78 -8.87
CA ASP A 199 -5.51 -17.54 -8.98
C ASP A 199 -6.01 -18.03 -7.62
N ASP A 200 -5.13 -18.56 -6.77
CA ASP A 200 -5.50 -18.99 -5.42
C ASP A 200 -5.96 -17.82 -4.54
N MET A 201 -5.29 -16.66 -4.65
CA MET A 201 -5.67 -15.45 -3.92
C MET A 201 -7.08 -14.99 -4.35
N ILE A 202 -7.34 -14.91 -5.65
CA ILE A 202 -8.66 -14.55 -6.20
C ILE A 202 -9.72 -15.55 -5.77
N ALA A 203 -9.38 -16.85 -5.72
CA ALA A 203 -10.30 -17.90 -5.33
C ALA A 203 -10.62 -17.91 -3.82
N HIS A 204 -9.71 -17.37 -2.99
CA HIS A 204 -9.79 -17.47 -1.53
C HIS A 204 -11.01 -16.71 -0.95
N PRO A 205 -11.84 -17.34 -0.09
CA PRO A 205 -13.07 -16.72 0.43
C PRO A 205 -12.87 -15.36 1.11
N ILE A 206 -11.85 -15.25 1.97
CA ILE A 206 -11.53 -13.98 2.66
C ILE A 206 -11.20 -12.86 1.67
N PHE A 207 -10.42 -13.16 0.63
CA PHE A 207 -10.05 -12.16 -0.36
C PHE A 207 -11.28 -11.75 -1.19
N LYS A 208 -12.14 -12.70 -1.59
CA LYS A 208 -13.43 -12.42 -2.23
C LYS A 208 -14.31 -11.51 -1.37
N ASP A 209 -14.42 -11.78 -0.07
CA ASP A 209 -15.20 -10.96 0.86
C ASP A 209 -14.64 -9.55 0.99
N TRP A 210 -13.31 -9.37 0.89
CA TRP A 210 -12.67 -8.06 0.89
C TRP A 210 -12.92 -7.31 -0.40
N MET A 211 -12.78 -7.98 -1.55
CA MET A 211 -13.02 -7.41 -2.87
C MET A 211 -14.51 -7.10 -3.14
N ALA A 212 -15.43 -7.77 -2.44
CA ALA A 212 -16.86 -7.50 -2.52
C ALA A 212 -17.29 -6.23 -1.76
N ARG A 213 -16.37 -5.59 -1.01
CA ARG A 213 -16.64 -4.32 -0.34
C ARG A 213 -16.77 -3.22 -1.39
N GLY A 214 -17.75 -2.34 -1.22
CA GLY A 214 -17.82 -1.11 -2.00
C GLY A 214 -16.90 -0.04 -1.44
N TYR A 215 -16.39 0.82 -2.32
CA TYR A 215 -15.73 2.06 -1.90
C TYR A 215 -16.70 3.00 -1.19
N ILE A 216 -16.22 3.69 -0.17
CA ILE A 216 -16.92 4.76 0.53
C ILE A 216 -16.86 6.05 -0.31
N LYS A 217 -15.71 6.33 -0.95
CA LYS A 217 -15.51 7.49 -1.83
C LYS A 217 -14.82 7.10 -3.14
N GLU A 218 -15.46 6.25 -3.94
CA GLU A 218 -14.89 5.74 -5.21
C GLU A 218 -14.37 6.86 -6.13
N GLY A 219 -15.16 7.93 -6.32
CA GLY A 219 -14.77 9.04 -7.20
C GLY A 219 -13.45 9.71 -6.80
N TYR A 220 -13.14 9.75 -5.50
CA TYR A 220 -11.85 10.26 -5.03
C TYR A 220 -10.72 9.28 -5.36
N VAL A 221 -10.92 7.98 -5.10
CA VAL A 221 -9.94 6.93 -5.41
C VAL A 221 -9.57 6.94 -6.89
N ARG A 222 -10.57 6.90 -7.78
CA ARG A 222 -10.35 6.90 -9.23
C ARG A 222 -9.72 8.20 -9.74
N HIS A 223 -10.05 9.33 -9.12
CA HIS A 223 -9.40 10.61 -9.44
C HIS A 223 -7.90 10.58 -9.14
N VAL A 224 -7.50 10.07 -7.96
CA VAL A 224 -6.09 9.95 -7.58
C VAL A 224 -5.35 8.97 -8.49
N GLU A 225 -5.95 7.83 -8.82
CA GLU A 225 -5.37 6.89 -9.79
C GLU A 225 -5.12 7.56 -11.15
N GLN A 226 -6.10 8.29 -11.69
CA GLN A 226 -5.96 8.97 -12.98
C GLN A 226 -4.87 10.04 -12.97
N GLN A 227 -4.75 10.80 -11.87
CA GLN A 227 -3.69 11.80 -11.72
C GLN A 227 -2.29 11.19 -11.78
N ASN A 228 -2.14 9.97 -11.28
CA ASN A 228 -0.84 9.30 -11.16
C ASN A 228 -0.62 8.21 -12.22
N ALA A 229 -1.54 8.03 -13.19
CA ALA A 229 -1.52 6.90 -14.14
C ALA A 229 -0.30 6.86 -15.09
N ARG A 230 0.50 7.93 -15.11
CA ARG A 230 1.70 8.10 -15.94
C ARG A 230 2.82 8.80 -15.17
N ASP A 231 2.81 8.70 -13.84
CA ASP A 231 3.70 9.47 -12.97
C ASP A 231 5.18 9.20 -13.28
N SER A 232 5.55 7.94 -13.55
CA SER A 232 6.91 7.55 -13.89
C SER A 232 7.38 8.09 -15.24
N LYS A 233 6.44 8.40 -16.16
CA LYS A 233 6.70 8.85 -17.53
C LYS A 233 6.80 10.36 -17.68
N ALA A 234 6.30 11.13 -16.70
CA ALA A 234 6.42 12.58 -16.75
C ALA A 234 7.90 13.00 -16.65
N SER A 235 8.33 14.04 -17.36
CA SER A 235 9.67 14.60 -17.12
C SER A 235 9.76 15.17 -15.69
N PRO A 236 10.95 15.15 -15.05
CA PRO A 236 11.20 15.89 -13.82
C PRO A 236 10.94 17.40 -13.99
#